data_AF-A0A669C4M7-F1
#
_entry.id   AF-A0A669C4M7-F1
#
_cell.length_a   1.000
_cell.length_b   1.000
_cell.length_c   1.000
_cell.angle_alpha   90.00
_cell.angle_beta   90.00
_cell.angle_gamma   90.00
#
_symmetry.space_group_name_H-M   'P 1'
#
loop_
_entity.id
_entity.type
_entity.pdbx_description
1 polymer ?
#
loop_
_entity_poly.entity_id
_entity_poly.type
_entity_poly.pdbx_seq_one_letter_code
_entity_poly.pdbx_strand_id
1 'polypeptide(L)'
;MTLCFLLEPDDVRLVGGANRCAGALEVKLEEWRPVCAFHDSWTLKEAGVFCEHLGCGSAVSIEKANILQTVAWSITPDCVLSTSPLKNCATRKHYSYQILKLTCSDLLVQTNIHASSMDRVFSAQQQGLQVSRGSSFTISCSIQPQYPGGSFQLTFTSSNTTYSCTQPAVSHSALFLFPAAEPAHQGNYSCVYHVYVFSHNFFSESHQLSVTVSEFVSLVGGPSRCAGTLELKHLGVWRPMDGSDWTIKAASVICEHLDCGSAVSVEWREDSTEKSVWKIQTDCIESGSAIKECLQLWLSSFSLYLTCSDSVRLLNGSSLCSGRLEVKSNQRWSSVCEADFDQQDAEVVCRELGCGPPLVLQGALYGEVEAPVWSKEFQCGGHESALLDCRSSGSARNSCSPGKAVGLTCSGRRGAAALMWFKLTLFFH
;
A
#
# COMPACT_ATOMS: atom_id res chain seq x y z
N MET A 1 -40.27 -5.96 4.66
CA MET A 1 -41.71 -6.30 4.70
C MET A 1 -42.35 -5.44 3.64
N THR A 2 -42.58 -6.01 2.46
CA THR A 2 -42.89 -5.28 1.23
C THR A 2 -44.33 -4.76 1.28
N LEU A 3 -44.51 -3.46 1.54
CA LEU A 3 -45.82 -2.81 1.41
C LEU A 3 -45.99 -2.32 -0.03
N CYS A 4 -46.97 -2.89 -0.73
CA CYS A 4 -47.52 -2.33 -1.96
C CYS A 4 -48.16 -0.97 -1.66
N PHE A 5 -47.44 0.12 -1.91
CA PHE A 5 -48.03 1.45 -2.01
C PHE A 5 -48.51 1.69 -3.45
N LEU A 6 -49.80 1.97 -3.62
CA LEU A 6 -50.39 2.43 -4.90
C LEU A 6 -50.13 3.94 -5.10
N LEU A 7 -48.87 4.35 -4.94
CA LEU A 7 -48.32 5.58 -5.51
C LEU A 7 -47.22 5.12 -6.45
N GLU A 8 -47.25 5.59 -7.69
CA GLU A 8 -46.10 5.38 -8.57
C GLU A 8 -44.91 6.16 -7.99
N PRO A 9 -43.65 5.72 -8.22
CA PRO A 9 -42.45 6.43 -7.74
C PRO A 9 -42.44 7.93 -8.08
N ASP A 10 -43.21 8.33 -9.09
CA ASP A 10 -43.35 9.68 -9.60
C ASP A 10 -44.41 10.54 -8.88
N ASP A 11 -45.11 10.02 -7.87
CA ASP A 11 -46.17 10.74 -7.14
C ASP A 11 -45.72 11.40 -5.83
N VAL A 12 -44.44 11.25 -5.44
CA VAL A 12 -43.85 11.88 -4.24
C VAL A 12 -42.55 12.57 -4.61
N ARG A 13 -42.30 13.78 -4.09
CA ARG A 13 -41.01 14.48 -4.25
C ARG A 13 -40.68 15.40 -3.09
N LEU A 14 -39.39 15.71 -2.98
CA LEU A 14 -38.88 16.74 -2.07
C LEU A 14 -38.42 17.96 -2.90
N VAL A 15 -38.90 19.15 -2.54
CA VAL A 15 -38.68 20.38 -3.34
C VAL A 15 -38.07 21.49 -2.50
N GLY A 16 -37.20 22.30 -3.10
CA GLY A 16 -36.63 23.48 -2.44
C GLY A 16 -35.69 23.16 -1.27
N GLY A 17 -35.23 21.91 -1.16
CA GLY A 17 -34.08 21.56 -0.35
C GLY A 17 -32.82 21.44 -1.20
N ALA A 18 -31.72 21.06 -0.55
CA ALA A 18 -30.40 21.09 -1.17
C ALA A 18 -30.09 19.91 -2.09
N ASN A 19 -30.89 18.83 -2.05
CA ASN A 19 -30.76 17.65 -2.90
C ASN A 19 -32.14 16.99 -3.11
N ARG A 20 -32.18 15.85 -3.82
CA ARG A 20 -33.42 15.08 -4.07
C ARG A 20 -34.01 14.39 -2.83
N CYS A 21 -33.23 14.24 -1.76
CA CYS A 21 -33.56 13.51 -0.52
C CYS A 21 -33.80 14.45 0.68
N ALA A 22 -33.88 15.76 0.44
CA ALA A 22 -34.13 16.76 1.45
C ALA A 22 -34.96 17.91 0.85
N GLY A 23 -36.01 18.35 1.53
CA GLY A 23 -36.84 19.45 1.06
C GLY A 23 -38.26 19.42 1.59
N ALA A 24 -39.11 20.29 1.05
CA ALA A 24 -40.54 20.29 1.30
C ALA A 24 -41.18 19.06 0.67
N LEU A 25 -41.94 18.30 1.46
CA LEU A 25 -42.67 17.13 0.98
C LEU A 25 -43.86 17.56 0.13
N GLU A 26 -43.85 17.16 -1.14
CA GLU A 26 -44.98 17.30 -2.04
C GLU A 26 -45.46 15.93 -2.52
N VAL A 27 -46.79 15.80 -2.62
CA VAL A 27 -47.46 14.59 -3.10
C VAL A 27 -48.40 14.96 -4.24
N LYS A 28 -48.40 14.13 -5.28
CA LYS A 28 -49.27 14.24 -6.45
C LYS A 28 -50.47 13.31 -6.30
N LEU A 29 -51.66 13.90 -6.23
CA LEU A 29 -52.92 13.15 -6.23
C LEU A 29 -53.70 13.49 -7.50
N GLU A 30 -54.13 14.76 -7.58
CA GLU A 30 -54.64 15.40 -8.79
C GLU A 30 -53.60 16.40 -9.31
N GLU A 31 -53.06 17.23 -8.39
CA GLU A 31 -51.99 18.18 -8.65
C GLU A 31 -50.92 18.07 -7.56
N TRP A 32 -49.69 18.49 -7.89
CA TRP A 32 -48.62 18.64 -6.91
C TRP A 32 -49.00 19.70 -5.88
N ARG A 33 -48.99 19.32 -4.61
CA ARG A 33 -49.16 20.23 -3.49
C ARG A 33 -48.30 19.80 -2.30
N PRO A 34 -47.87 20.76 -1.46
CA PRO A 34 -47.12 20.43 -0.26
C PRO A 34 -48.01 19.78 0.81
N VAL A 35 -47.38 19.02 1.70
CA VAL A 35 -48.03 18.40 2.85
C VAL A 35 -48.01 19.33 4.05
N CYS A 36 -49.15 19.50 4.73
CA CYS A 36 -49.26 20.36 5.91
C CYS A 36 -48.55 19.78 7.13
N ALA A 37 -47.92 20.64 7.94
CA ALA A 37 -47.27 20.24 9.20
C ALA A 37 -48.15 20.45 10.46
N PHE A 38 -49.48 20.52 10.30
CA PHE A 38 -50.41 20.91 11.37
C PHE A 38 -50.55 19.86 12.49
N HIS A 39 -50.35 18.58 12.18
CA HIS A 39 -50.42 17.53 13.19
C HIS A 39 -49.08 17.42 13.93
N ASP A 40 -49.09 17.57 15.26
CA ASP A 40 -47.93 17.30 16.11
C ASP A 40 -47.57 15.80 16.20
N SER A 41 -48.32 14.94 15.52
CA SER A 41 -48.11 13.49 15.49
C SER A 41 -47.19 13.00 14.37
N TRP A 42 -46.59 13.87 13.56
CA TRP A 42 -45.56 13.44 12.60
C TRP A 42 -44.30 12.98 13.35
N THR A 43 -43.96 11.71 13.21
CA THR A 43 -42.73 11.12 13.76
C THR A 43 -41.82 10.64 12.62
N LEU A 44 -40.57 10.33 12.98
CA LEU A 44 -39.60 9.77 12.04
C LEU A 44 -40.09 8.46 11.40
N LYS A 45 -41.05 7.75 12.01
CA LYS A 45 -41.61 6.52 11.45
C LYS A 45 -42.45 6.80 10.21
N GLU A 46 -43.35 7.78 10.25
CA GLU A 46 -44.19 8.12 9.10
C GLU A 46 -43.36 8.81 8.00
N ALA A 47 -42.41 9.66 8.39
CA ALA A 47 -41.48 10.26 7.44
C ALA A 47 -40.60 9.21 6.75
N GLY A 48 -40.23 8.14 7.47
CA GLY A 48 -39.44 7.03 6.94
C GLY A 48 -40.09 6.36 5.73
N VAL A 49 -41.43 6.27 5.69
CA VAL A 49 -42.17 5.73 4.55
C VAL A 49 -41.91 6.53 3.27
N PHE A 50 -41.92 7.87 3.37
CA PHE A 50 -41.65 8.74 2.23
C PHE A 50 -40.17 8.67 1.80
N CYS A 51 -39.24 8.60 2.77
CA CYS A 51 -37.82 8.45 2.47
C CYS A 51 -37.49 7.12 1.80
N GLU A 52 -38.13 6.02 2.23
CA GLU A 52 -37.97 4.70 1.61
C GLU A 52 -38.56 4.68 0.20
N HIS A 53 -39.73 5.30 0.00
CA HIS A 53 -40.37 5.41 -1.30
C HIS A 53 -39.53 6.21 -2.32
N LEU A 54 -38.84 7.25 -1.87
CA LEU A 54 -37.92 8.05 -2.68
C LEU A 54 -36.56 7.36 -2.94
N GLY A 55 -36.32 6.18 -2.35
CA GLY A 55 -35.01 5.52 -2.40
C GLY A 55 -33.93 6.25 -1.61
N CYS A 56 -34.31 7.09 -0.65
CA CYS A 56 -33.45 7.95 0.15
C CYS A 56 -33.20 7.41 1.57
N GLY A 57 -33.43 6.12 1.81
CA GLY A 57 -33.22 5.48 3.12
C GLY A 57 -34.28 5.81 4.16
N SER A 58 -33.87 6.02 5.42
CA SER A 58 -34.74 6.34 6.56
C SER A 58 -34.90 7.85 6.76
N ALA A 59 -35.89 8.30 7.54
CA ALA A 59 -35.98 9.71 7.91
C ALA A 59 -34.95 10.09 8.98
N VAL A 60 -34.22 11.19 8.75
CA VAL A 60 -33.23 11.76 9.67
C VAL A 60 -33.84 12.91 10.48
N SER A 61 -34.56 13.81 9.80
CA SER A 61 -35.22 14.94 10.46
C SER A 61 -36.55 15.30 9.82
N ILE A 62 -37.42 15.87 10.64
CA ILE A 62 -38.70 16.47 10.25
C ILE A 62 -38.70 17.89 10.77
N GLU A 63 -38.90 18.84 9.87
CA GLU A 63 -38.95 20.26 10.19
C GLU A 63 -40.28 20.86 9.73
N LYS A 64 -40.77 21.85 10.48
CA LYS A 64 -41.95 22.64 10.09
C LYS A 64 -41.47 23.96 9.50
N ALA A 65 -41.77 24.20 8.23
CA ALA A 65 -41.43 25.45 7.56
C ALA A 65 -42.68 26.34 7.43
N ASN A 66 -42.57 27.60 7.90
CA ASN A 66 -43.59 28.61 7.69
C ASN A 66 -43.52 29.12 6.25
N ILE A 67 -44.68 29.20 5.59
CA ILE A 67 -44.79 29.68 4.21
C ILE A 67 -45.99 30.63 4.06
N LEU A 68 -46.00 31.37 2.95
CA LEU A 68 -47.19 32.11 2.52
C LEU A 68 -48.34 31.14 2.29
N GLN A 69 -49.55 31.61 2.57
CA GLN A 69 -50.78 30.82 2.52
C GLN A 69 -50.89 30.07 1.19
N THR A 70 -50.91 28.75 1.25
CA THR A 70 -51.04 27.89 0.07
C THR A 70 -52.11 26.81 0.28
N VAL A 71 -52.61 26.28 -0.83
CA VAL A 71 -53.42 25.05 -0.83
C VAL A 71 -52.46 23.88 -0.60
N ALA A 72 -52.78 23.01 0.35
CA ALA A 72 -51.90 21.93 0.76
C ALA A 72 -52.71 20.66 1.07
N TRP A 73 -52.04 19.50 1.02
CA TRP A 73 -52.63 18.23 1.43
C TRP A 73 -52.55 18.09 2.95
N SER A 74 -53.66 17.72 3.58
CA SER A 74 -53.68 17.27 4.96
C SER A 74 -53.70 15.76 4.97
N ILE A 75 -52.59 15.16 5.40
CA ILE A 75 -52.41 13.71 5.47
C ILE A 75 -52.38 13.32 6.94
N THR A 76 -53.20 12.34 7.31
CA THR A 76 -53.24 11.80 8.68
C THR A 76 -52.05 10.86 8.90
N PRO A 77 -51.14 11.12 9.86
CA PRO A 77 -49.92 10.31 10.06
C PRO A 77 -50.21 8.81 10.29
N ASP A 78 -51.21 8.48 11.11
CA ASP A 78 -51.60 7.08 11.39
C ASP A 78 -52.02 6.31 10.13
N CYS A 79 -52.53 7.02 9.11
CA CYS A 79 -52.95 6.43 7.85
C CYS A 79 -51.75 6.08 6.95
N VAL A 80 -50.63 6.81 7.08
CA VAL A 80 -49.38 6.54 6.32
C VAL A 80 -48.78 5.19 6.69
N LEU A 81 -48.94 4.76 7.94
CA LEU A 81 -48.49 3.44 8.42
C LEU A 81 -49.49 2.31 8.16
N SER A 82 -50.70 2.64 7.69
CA SER A 82 -51.73 1.64 7.38
C SER A 82 -51.48 1.01 6.00
N THR A 83 -52.09 -0.15 5.73
CA THR A 83 -52.08 -0.78 4.40
C THR A 83 -52.96 -0.07 3.37
N SER A 84 -53.47 1.13 3.69
CA SER A 84 -54.37 1.89 2.82
C SER A 84 -53.62 2.67 1.74
N PRO A 85 -54.17 2.85 0.53
CA PRO A 85 -53.61 3.73 -0.47
C PRO A 85 -53.49 5.17 0.06
N LEU A 86 -52.33 5.79 -0.11
CA LEU A 86 -52.05 7.13 0.43
C LEU A 86 -53.01 8.20 -0.12
N LYS A 87 -53.59 7.98 -1.32
CA LYS A 87 -54.65 8.83 -1.89
C LYS A 87 -55.90 8.92 -1.00
N ASN A 88 -56.22 7.86 -0.26
CA ASN A 88 -57.36 7.82 0.66
C ASN A 88 -57.04 8.47 2.01
N CYS A 89 -55.76 8.68 2.31
CA CYS A 89 -55.28 9.30 3.54
C CYS A 89 -55.17 10.83 3.44
N ALA A 90 -55.33 11.39 2.25
CA ALA A 90 -55.10 12.79 1.97
C ALA A 90 -56.41 13.53 1.75
N THR A 91 -56.58 14.65 2.45
CA THR A 91 -57.71 15.57 2.28
C THR A 91 -57.22 16.94 1.84
N ARG A 92 -57.96 17.58 0.93
CA ARG A 92 -57.58 18.90 0.41
C ARG A 92 -57.84 19.96 1.48
N LYS A 93 -56.81 20.70 1.87
CA LYS A 93 -56.96 21.86 2.77
C LYS A 93 -56.71 23.14 1.98
N HIS A 94 -57.70 24.03 1.98
CA HIS A 94 -57.65 25.24 1.15
C HIS A 94 -56.61 26.26 1.65
N TYR A 95 -56.21 26.21 2.92
CA TYR A 95 -55.29 27.19 3.50
C TYR A 95 -54.38 26.56 4.57
N SER A 96 -53.07 26.50 4.31
CA SER A 96 -52.03 26.16 5.29
C SER A 96 -50.92 27.20 5.31
N TYR A 97 -50.40 27.49 6.50
CA TYR A 97 -49.25 28.36 6.75
C TYR A 97 -47.97 27.57 7.07
N GLN A 98 -48.08 26.25 7.23
CA GLN A 98 -46.97 25.39 7.62
C GLN A 98 -46.93 24.14 6.76
N ILE A 99 -45.74 23.84 6.25
CA ILE A 99 -45.48 22.65 5.43
C ILE A 99 -44.40 21.79 6.06
N LEU A 100 -44.48 20.49 5.75
CA LEU A 100 -43.55 19.50 6.23
C LEU A 100 -42.29 19.50 5.37
N LYS A 101 -41.13 19.71 6.00
CA LYS A 101 -39.82 19.47 5.39
C LYS A 101 -39.23 18.18 5.94
N LEU A 102 -38.74 17.33 5.05
CA LEU A 102 -38.09 16.07 5.39
C LEU A 102 -36.63 16.12 4.99
N THR A 103 -35.78 15.55 5.85
CA THR A 103 -34.40 15.17 5.49
C THR A 103 -34.30 13.67 5.64
N CYS A 104 -34.02 12.98 4.55
CA CYS A 104 -33.81 11.55 4.52
C CYS A 104 -32.33 11.20 4.65
N SER A 105 -32.04 9.99 5.12
CA SER A 105 -30.69 9.43 5.23
C SER A 105 -30.28 9.00 3.83
N ASP A 106 -29.99 9.97 2.96
CA ASP A 106 -29.52 9.68 1.60
C ASP A 106 -28.39 8.65 1.73
N LEU A 107 -28.69 7.43 1.30
CA LEU A 107 -27.78 6.31 1.39
C LEU A 107 -26.68 6.67 0.40
N LEU A 108 -25.57 7.16 0.95
CA LEU A 108 -24.33 7.27 0.21
C LEU A 108 -24.16 5.96 -0.56
N VAL A 109 -24.07 6.06 -1.88
CA VAL A 109 -23.81 4.87 -2.71
C VAL A 109 -22.56 4.19 -2.15
N GLN A 110 -22.55 2.86 -2.20
CA GLN A 110 -21.44 2.10 -1.68
C GLN A 110 -20.12 2.62 -2.26
N THR A 111 -19.17 2.92 -1.37
CA THR A 111 -17.84 3.36 -1.78
C THR A 111 -17.14 2.25 -2.54
N ASN A 112 -16.54 2.60 -3.67
CA ASN A 112 -15.74 1.70 -4.46
C ASN A 112 -14.31 1.72 -3.95
N ILE A 113 -13.72 0.53 -3.82
CA ILE A 113 -12.30 0.34 -3.55
C ILE A 113 -11.68 -0.36 -4.75
N HIS A 114 -10.62 0.22 -5.27
CA HIS A 114 -9.82 -0.36 -6.33
C HIS A 114 -8.36 -0.30 -5.92
N ALA A 115 -7.57 -1.26 -6.38
CA ALA A 115 -6.13 -1.16 -6.25
C ALA A 115 -5.46 -1.42 -7.58
N SER A 116 -4.33 -0.77 -7.78
CA SER A 116 -3.50 -0.88 -8.97
C SER A 116 -2.03 -1.02 -8.53
N SER A 117 -1.28 -1.79 -9.31
CA SER A 117 0.16 -1.93 -9.18
C SER A 117 0.81 -1.52 -10.50
N MET A 118 2.04 -1.01 -10.45
CA MET A 118 2.84 -0.82 -11.67
C MET A 118 3.24 -2.16 -12.30
N ASP A 119 3.30 -3.24 -11.51
CA ASP A 119 3.30 -4.61 -12.03
C ASP A 119 1.91 -4.86 -12.62
N ARG A 120 1.74 -4.70 -13.94
CA ARG A 120 0.43 -4.86 -14.63
C ARG A 120 -0.02 -6.32 -14.70
N VAL A 121 -0.15 -7.00 -13.56
CA VAL A 121 -0.89 -8.26 -13.44
C VAL A 121 -2.33 -7.93 -13.07
N PHE A 122 -3.14 -7.64 -14.08
CA PHE A 122 -4.59 -7.67 -13.96
C PHE A 122 -5.05 -9.14 -14.00
N SER A 123 -5.16 -9.78 -12.84
CA SER A 123 -6.21 -10.78 -12.64
C SER A 123 -7.39 -10.04 -12.01
N ALA A 124 -8.14 -9.32 -12.85
CA ALA A 124 -9.44 -8.78 -12.48
C ALA A 124 -10.44 -9.93 -12.34
N GLN A 125 -10.31 -10.69 -11.26
CA GLN A 125 -11.35 -11.55 -10.72
C GLN A 125 -11.59 -11.15 -9.26
N GLN A 126 -12.33 -10.04 -9.13
CA GLN A 126 -13.27 -9.68 -8.07
C GLN A 126 -12.91 -9.80 -6.57
N GLN A 127 -11.70 -10.17 -6.11
CA GLN A 127 -11.47 -10.19 -4.65
C GLN A 127 -10.03 -10.02 -4.12
N GLY A 128 -9.01 -9.74 -4.94
CA GLY A 128 -7.69 -9.45 -4.39
C GLY A 128 -6.63 -8.94 -5.36
N LEU A 129 -5.63 -8.26 -4.81
CA LEU A 129 -4.42 -7.78 -5.49
C LEU A 129 -3.21 -8.61 -5.03
N GLN A 130 -2.42 -9.11 -5.97
CA GLN A 130 -1.10 -9.68 -5.68
C GLN A 130 -0.03 -8.65 -6.04
N VAL A 131 0.76 -8.23 -5.06
CA VAL A 131 1.87 -7.28 -5.25
C VAL A 131 3.17 -8.00 -4.95
N SER A 132 4.21 -7.67 -5.71
CA SER A 132 5.57 -8.15 -5.45
C SER A 132 6.15 -7.34 -4.30
N ARG A 133 6.85 -7.97 -3.35
CA ARG A 133 7.57 -7.22 -2.30
C ARG A 133 8.47 -6.14 -2.92
N GLY A 134 8.58 -4.97 -2.31
CA GLY A 134 9.35 -3.83 -2.85
C GLY A 134 8.71 -3.06 -4.00
N SER A 135 7.72 -3.61 -4.71
CA SER A 135 6.99 -2.87 -5.75
C SER A 135 6.06 -1.82 -5.13
N SER A 136 5.89 -0.70 -5.83
CA SER A 136 4.90 0.30 -5.45
C SER A 136 3.49 -0.13 -5.86
N PHE A 137 2.50 0.10 -5.00
CA PHE A 137 1.10 -0.08 -5.35
C PHE A 137 0.25 1.08 -4.81
N THR A 138 -0.92 1.27 -5.40
CA THR A 138 -1.85 2.34 -5.06
C THR A 138 -3.22 1.75 -4.75
N ILE A 139 -3.82 2.23 -3.67
CA ILE A 139 -5.23 1.97 -3.36
C ILE A 139 -6.01 3.24 -3.65
N SER A 140 -7.04 3.11 -4.48
CA SER A 140 -7.96 4.16 -4.86
C SER A 140 -9.32 3.91 -4.22
N CYS A 141 -9.76 4.83 -3.37
CA CYS A 141 -11.13 4.86 -2.89
C CYS A 141 -11.92 5.89 -3.72
N SER A 142 -13.13 5.57 -4.16
CA SER A 142 -14.00 6.51 -4.86
C SER A 142 -15.46 6.33 -4.47
N ILE A 143 -16.26 7.37 -4.68
CA ILE A 143 -17.70 7.33 -4.47
C ILE A 143 -18.41 8.02 -5.63
N GLN A 144 -19.64 7.61 -5.92
CA GLN A 144 -20.47 8.33 -6.89
C GLN A 144 -20.68 9.77 -6.38
N PRO A 145 -20.43 10.81 -7.22
CA PRO A 145 -20.63 12.21 -6.83
C PRO A 145 -22.07 12.47 -6.38
N GLN A 146 -22.26 12.67 -5.08
CA GLN A 146 -23.53 13.11 -4.47
C GLN A 146 -23.36 14.43 -3.72
N TYR A 147 -22.24 14.58 -3.01
CA TYR A 147 -21.91 15.77 -2.22
C TYR A 147 -20.48 16.24 -2.53
N PRO A 148 -20.22 17.56 -2.56
CA PRO A 148 -18.87 18.07 -2.67
C PRO A 148 -18.11 17.85 -1.35
N GLY A 149 -16.84 17.49 -1.46
CA GLY A 149 -15.94 17.32 -0.31
C GLY A 149 -16.02 15.94 0.35
N GLY A 150 -15.75 15.89 1.65
CA GLY A 150 -15.61 14.67 2.44
C GLY A 150 -14.18 14.14 2.50
N SER A 151 -14.00 13.00 3.17
CA SER A 151 -12.72 12.34 3.35
C SER A 151 -12.87 10.82 3.29
N PHE A 152 -11.88 10.14 2.74
CA PHE A 152 -11.79 8.69 2.78
C PHE A 152 -10.83 8.27 3.89
N GLN A 153 -11.28 7.35 4.72
CA GLN A 153 -10.47 6.64 5.69
C GLN A 153 -10.21 5.23 5.15
N LEU A 154 -8.95 4.93 4.84
CA LEU A 154 -8.51 3.59 4.48
C LEU A 154 -8.12 2.84 5.75
N THR A 155 -8.77 1.71 5.99
CA THR A 155 -8.47 0.80 7.09
C THR A 155 -7.97 -0.52 6.57
N PHE A 156 -6.90 -1.04 7.15
CA PHE A 156 -6.43 -2.39 6.83
C PHE A 156 -5.90 -3.13 8.04
N THR A 157 -6.08 -4.45 8.03
CA THR A 157 -5.65 -5.31 9.14
C THR A 157 -4.53 -6.23 8.66
N SER A 158 -3.36 -6.10 9.27
CA SER A 158 -2.21 -6.99 9.05
C SER A 158 -1.79 -7.65 10.36
N SER A 159 -1.65 -8.98 10.36
CA SER A 159 -1.12 -9.75 11.51
C SER A 159 -1.74 -9.39 12.87
N ASN A 160 -3.07 -9.17 12.90
CA ASN A 160 -3.87 -8.73 14.06
C ASN A 160 -3.65 -7.28 14.55
N THR A 161 -2.95 -6.45 13.77
CA THR A 161 -2.86 -5.00 13.97
C THR A 161 -3.68 -4.27 12.91
N THR A 162 -4.48 -3.30 13.34
CA THR A 162 -5.31 -2.48 12.45
C THR A 162 -4.65 -1.13 12.25
N TYR A 163 -4.47 -0.74 10.99
CA TYR A 163 -3.93 0.54 10.57
C TYR A 163 -5.04 1.38 9.94
N SER A 164 -5.00 2.70 10.13
CA SER A 164 -5.98 3.63 9.58
C SER A 164 -5.31 4.91 9.09
N CYS A 165 -5.57 5.28 7.84
CA CYS A 165 -5.06 6.51 7.24
C CYS A 165 -6.23 7.28 6.61
N THR A 166 -6.24 8.60 6.74
CA THR A 166 -7.32 9.44 6.20
C THR A 166 -6.79 10.42 5.16
N GLN A 167 -7.48 10.53 4.04
CA GLN A 167 -7.19 11.49 2.96
C GLN A 167 -8.45 12.28 2.58
N PRO A 168 -8.33 13.56 2.21
CA PRO A 168 -9.46 14.33 1.71
C PRO A 168 -9.90 13.81 0.33
N ALA A 169 -11.20 13.88 0.05
CA ALA A 169 -11.73 13.54 -1.27
C ALA A 169 -11.42 14.66 -2.27
N VAL A 170 -10.64 14.34 -3.31
CA VAL A 170 -10.36 15.22 -4.44
C VAL A 170 -11.10 14.66 -5.65
N SER A 171 -12.04 15.43 -6.23
CA SER A 171 -12.88 14.94 -7.33
C SER A 171 -13.62 13.62 -7.00
N HIS A 172 -14.12 13.49 -5.76
CA HIS A 172 -14.85 12.31 -5.26
C HIS A 172 -14.02 11.02 -5.16
N SER A 173 -12.69 11.13 -5.19
CA SER A 173 -11.77 10.02 -4.96
C SER A 173 -10.60 10.41 -4.05
N ALA A 174 -9.92 9.40 -3.52
CA ALA A 174 -8.67 9.56 -2.79
C ALA A 174 -7.70 8.44 -3.16
N LEU A 175 -6.42 8.77 -3.25
CA LEU A 175 -5.34 7.86 -3.60
C LEU A 175 -4.41 7.68 -2.41
N PHE A 176 -4.15 6.42 -2.07
CA PHE A 176 -3.22 6.00 -1.02
C PHE A 176 -2.03 5.30 -1.68
N LEU A 177 -0.86 5.92 -1.58
CA LEU A 177 0.37 5.47 -2.23
C LEU A 177 1.21 4.65 -1.25
N PHE A 178 1.60 3.45 -1.66
CA PHE A 178 2.54 2.60 -0.96
C PHE A 178 3.79 2.47 -1.84
N PRO A 179 4.89 3.20 -1.55
CA PRO A 179 6.08 3.22 -2.39
C PRO A 179 6.78 1.87 -2.49
N ALA A 180 6.72 1.06 -1.43
CA ALA A 180 7.30 -0.28 -1.39
C ALA A 180 6.39 -1.24 -0.62
N ALA A 181 6.00 -2.35 -1.27
CA ALA A 181 5.23 -3.40 -0.62
C ALA A 181 6.10 -4.18 0.38
N GLU A 182 5.58 -4.38 1.59
CA GLU A 182 6.27 -5.09 2.66
C GLU A 182 5.34 -6.17 3.22
N PRO A 183 5.85 -7.22 3.88
CA PRO A 183 5.01 -8.22 4.51
C PRO A 183 3.96 -7.63 5.48
N ALA A 184 4.29 -6.50 6.13
CA ALA A 184 3.36 -5.76 7.00
C ALA A 184 2.18 -5.11 6.25
N HIS A 185 2.29 -4.90 4.94
CA HIS A 185 1.21 -4.38 4.09
C HIS A 185 0.24 -5.49 3.62
N GLN A 186 0.52 -6.75 3.90
CA GLN A 186 -0.40 -7.85 3.59
C GLN A 186 -1.62 -7.83 4.52
N GLY A 187 -2.83 -7.93 3.95
CA GLY A 187 -4.06 -7.90 4.73
C GLY A 187 -5.32 -7.61 3.92
N ASN A 188 -6.41 -7.35 4.65
CA ASN A 188 -7.68 -6.93 4.06
C ASN A 188 -7.87 -5.43 4.26
N TYR A 189 -8.22 -4.75 3.17
CA TYR A 189 -8.40 -3.30 3.10
C TYR A 189 -9.88 -2.96 2.92
N SER A 190 -10.34 -1.89 3.56
CA SER A 190 -11.65 -1.29 3.34
C SER A 190 -11.53 0.24 3.37
N CYS A 191 -12.36 0.90 2.56
CA CYS A 191 -12.47 2.35 2.55
C CYS A 191 -13.78 2.74 3.24
N VAL A 192 -13.72 3.73 4.14
CA VAL A 192 -14.88 4.39 4.71
C VAL A 192 -14.88 5.85 4.28
N TYR A 193 -15.90 6.27 3.52
CA TYR A 193 -16.08 7.67 3.17
C TYR A 193 -16.88 8.38 4.25
N HIS A 194 -16.42 9.55 4.68
CA HIS A 194 -17.08 10.42 5.65
C HIS A 194 -17.39 11.76 5.00
N VAL A 195 -18.60 12.27 5.22
CA VAL A 195 -18.97 13.61 4.79
C VAL A 195 -19.91 14.26 5.81
N TYR A 196 -19.69 15.55 6.06
CA TYR A 196 -20.55 16.35 6.91
C TYR A 196 -21.42 17.26 6.04
N VAL A 197 -22.72 16.96 6.00
CA VAL A 197 -23.69 17.72 5.19
C VAL A 197 -24.96 17.90 6.02
N PHE A 198 -25.64 19.03 5.88
CA PHE A 198 -26.90 19.31 6.61
C PHE A 198 -26.79 19.17 8.13
N SER A 199 -25.65 19.57 8.67
CA SER A 199 -25.35 19.47 10.10
C SER A 199 -25.25 18.03 10.65
N HIS A 200 -25.15 17.02 9.79
CA HIS A 200 -25.05 15.61 10.16
C HIS A 200 -23.84 14.93 9.49
N ASN A 201 -23.31 13.91 10.14
CA ASN A 201 -22.24 13.06 9.60
C ASN A 201 -22.84 11.85 8.88
N PHE A 202 -22.42 11.63 7.64
CA PHE A 202 -22.76 10.46 6.85
C PHE A 202 -21.53 9.62 6.60
N PHE A 203 -21.71 8.30 6.51
CA PHE A 203 -20.64 7.37 6.20
C PHE A 203 -21.09 6.28 5.21
N SER A 204 -20.14 5.78 4.40
CA SER A 204 -20.32 4.66 3.48
C SER A 204 -19.06 3.80 3.48
N GLU A 205 -19.22 2.48 3.53
CA GLU A 205 -18.12 1.52 3.61
C GLU A 205 -18.05 0.64 2.35
N SER A 206 -16.84 0.37 1.89
CA SER A 206 -16.59 -0.46 0.71
C SER A 206 -16.64 -1.96 1.04
N HIS A 207 -16.69 -2.79 0.00
CA HIS A 207 -16.30 -4.19 0.17
C HIS A 207 -14.84 -4.33 0.60
N GLN A 208 -14.47 -5.50 1.12
CA GLN A 208 -13.09 -5.80 1.48
C GLN A 208 -12.26 -6.16 0.23
N LEU A 209 -11.07 -5.60 0.14
CA LEU A 209 -10.05 -5.94 -0.85
C LEU A 209 -8.89 -6.65 -0.16
N SER A 210 -8.59 -7.89 -0.55
CA SER A 210 -7.41 -8.60 -0.04
C SER A 210 -6.17 -8.18 -0.82
N VAL A 211 -5.09 -7.85 -0.12
CA VAL A 211 -3.77 -7.59 -0.72
C VAL A 211 -2.80 -8.62 -0.19
N THR A 212 -2.15 -9.33 -1.11
CA THR A 212 -1.13 -10.33 -0.79
C THR A 212 0.21 -9.84 -1.30
N VAL A 213 1.23 -9.92 -0.44
CA VAL A 213 2.59 -9.54 -0.80
C VAL A 213 3.35 -10.83 -1.07
N SER A 214 3.76 -11.01 -2.32
CA SER A 214 4.43 -12.21 -2.79
C SER A 214 5.92 -11.96 -2.97
N GLU A 215 6.72 -12.93 -2.55
CA GLU A 215 8.13 -13.00 -2.89
C GLU A 215 8.27 -13.39 -4.36
N PHE A 216 9.15 -12.70 -5.07
CA PHE A 216 9.45 -12.97 -6.48
C PHE A 216 10.92 -13.32 -6.71
N VAL A 217 11.74 -13.25 -5.67
CA VAL A 217 13.16 -13.56 -5.68
C VAL A 217 13.47 -14.55 -4.56
N SER A 218 14.34 -15.52 -4.82
CA SER A 218 14.82 -16.45 -3.81
C SER A 218 16.24 -16.93 -4.12
N LEU A 219 17.00 -17.28 -3.09
CA LEU A 219 18.29 -17.96 -3.20
C LEU A 219 18.15 -19.39 -2.71
N VAL A 220 18.47 -20.36 -3.56
CA VAL A 220 18.25 -21.79 -3.29
C VAL A 220 19.55 -22.57 -3.34
N GLY A 221 19.69 -23.59 -2.49
CA GLY A 221 20.77 -24.58 -2.56
C GLY A 221 22.15 -24.07 -2.14
N GLY A 222 22.25 -22.93 -1.46
CA GLY A 222 23.50 -22.45 -0.87
C GLY A 222 23.59 -22.64 0.64
N PRO A 223 24.71 -22.21 1.25
CA PRO A 223 25.03 -22.48 2.66
C PRO A 223 24.23 -21.62 3.65
N SER A 224 23.56 -20.56 3.18
CA SER A 224 22.75 -19.65 3.99
C SER A 224 21.57 -19.10 3.19
N ARG A 225 20.65 -18.39 3.85
CA ARG A 225 19.55 -17.69 3.16
C ARG A 225 20.02 -16.54 2.23
N CYS A 226 21.25 -16.08 2.42
CA CYS A 226 21.87 -14.98 1.69
C CYS A 226 22.92 -15.47 0.66
N ALA A 227 23.00 -16.77 0.42
CA ALA A 227 23.89 -17.35 -0.57
C ALA A 227 23.19 -18.51 -1.28
N GLY A 228 23.18 -18.54 -2.61
CA GLY A 228 22.47 -19.57 -3.36
C GLY A 228 22.37 -19.30 -4.85
N THR A 229 21.77 -20.24 -5.57
CA THR A 229 21.35 -20.04 -6.95
C THR A 229 20.18 -19.07 -6.96
N LEU A 230 20.29 -18.00 -7.74
CA LEU A 230 19.25 -16.99 -7.86
C LEU A 230 18.10 -17.52 -8.69
N GLU A 231 16.92 -17.61 -8.07
CA GLU A 231 15.68 -17.96 -8.74
C GLU A 231 14.70 -16.78 -8.71
N LEU A 232 14.03 -16.56 -9.85
CA LEU A 232 12.94 -15.60 -9.96
C LEU A 232 11.62 -16.32 -10.24
N LYS A 233 10.55 -15.78 -9.67
CA LYS A 233 9.17 -16.23 -9.93
C LYS A 233 8.53 -15.36 -11.00
N HIS A 234 8.21 -15.96 -12.14
CA HIS A 234 7.47 -15.32 -13.22
C HIS A 234 6.29 -16.20 -13.65
N LEU A 235 5.10 -15.60 -13.78
CA LEU A 235 3.84 -16.30 -14.06
C LEU A 235 3.56 -17.50 -13.12
N GLY A 236 3.91 -17.35 -11.85
CA GLY A 236 3.72 -18.40 -10.84
C GLY A 236 4.82 -19.48 -10.79
N VAL A 237 5.76 -19.47 -11.75
CA VAL A 237 6.81 -20.51 -11.90
C VAL A 237 8.17 -19.96 -11.46
N TRP A 238 8.86 -20.71 -10.60
CA TRP A 238 10.23 -20.44 -10.19
C TRP A 238 11.21 -21.04 -11.20
N ARG A 239 12.21 -20.25 -11.62
CA ARG A 239 13.33 -20.77 -12.41
C ARG A 239 14.62 -20.04 -12.05
N PRO A 240 15.78 -20.72 -12.19
CA PRO A 240 17.07 -20.09 -12.03
C PRO A 240 17.30 -19.00 -13.08
N MET A 241 18.06 -17.98 -12.69
CA MET A 241 18.51 -16.94 -13.60
C MET A 241 19.69 -17.43 -14.42
N ASP A 242 19.66 -17.11 -15.71
CA ASP A 242 20.84 -17.22 -16.55
C ASP A 242 21.91 -16.26 -16.03
N GLY A 243 23.16 -16.70 -16.07
CA GLY A 243 24.24 -15.87 -15.58
C GLY A 243 24.54 -14.67 -16.47
N SER A 244 24.30 -14.76 -17.81
CA SER A 244 24.82 -13.78 -18.78
C SER A 244 24.40 -12.36 -18.43
N ASP A 245 25.38 -11.45 -18.49
CA ASP A 245 25.20 -10.01 -18.34
C ASP A 245 24.92 -9.47 -16.92
N TRP A 246 25.05 -10.30 -15.86
CA TRP A 246 24.89 -9.84 -14.48
C TRP A 246 26.12 -9.12 -13.93
N THR A 247 25.88 -7.96 -13.30
CA THR A 247 26.90 -7.19 -12.59
C THR A 247 26.69 -7.26 -11.08
N ILE A 248 27.77 -7.07 -10.32
CA ILE A 248 27.72 -7.01 -8.85
C ILE A 248 26.84 -5.84 -8.34
N LYS A 249 26.64 -4.78 -9.15
CA LYS A 249 25.69 -3.70 -8.87
C LYS A 249 24.23 -4.13 -9.01
N ALA A 250 23.89 -4.93 -10.02
CA ALA A 250 22.55 -5.49 -10.14
C ALA A 250 22.25 -6.46 -8.98
N ALA A 251 23.26 -7.26 -8.61
CA ALA A 251 23.18 -8.16 -7.47
C ALA A 251 22.95 -7.45 -6.12
N SER A 252 23.50 -6.24 -5.90
CA SER A 252 23.28 -5.52 -4.64
C SER A 252 21.81 -5.16 -4.41
N VAL A 253 21.07 -4.85 -5.48
CA VAL A 253 19.62 -4.60 -5.41
C VAL A 253 18.87 -5.85 -4.94
N ILE A 254 19.30 -7.03 -5.42
CA ILE A 254 18.71 -8.32 -5.01
C ILE A 254 19.04 -8.64 -3.55
N CYS A 255 20.30 -8.45 -3.13
CA CYS A 255 20.68 -8.67 -1.73
C CYS A 255 19.89 -7.77 -0.78
N GLU A 256 19.72 -6.50 -1.13
CA GLU A 256 18.91 -5.55 -0.36
C GLU A 256 17.43 -5.98 -0.31
N HIS A 257 16.87 -6.43 -1.44
CA HIS A 257 15.50 -6.94 -1.51
C HIS A 257 15.26 -8.15 -0.58
N LEU A 258 16.22 -9.06 -0.52
CA LEU A 258 16.19 -10.23 0.36
C LEU A 258 16.44 -9.87 1.85
N ASP A 259 16.62 -8.58 2.16
CA ASP A 259 17.08 -8.10 3.47
C ASP A 259 18.38 -8.80 3.90
N CYS A 260 19.23 -9.09 2.92
CA CYS A 260 20.63 -9.43 3.11
C CYS A 260 21.46 -8.14 3.06
N GLY A 261 22.70 -8.22 3.53
CA GLY A 261 23.69 -7.16 3.46
C GLY A 261 24.19 -6.90 2.05
N SER A 262 25.40 -6.34 1.93
CA SER A 262 25.96 -5.99 0.61
C SER A 262 26.30 -7.24 -0.22
N ALA A 263 26.21 -7.13 -1.55
CA ALA A 263 26.60 -8.20 -2.47
C ALA A 263 28.12 -8.45 -2.40
N VAL A 264 28.51 -9.72 -2.24
CA VAL A 264 29.90 -10.16 -2.09
C VAL A 264 30.44 -10.72 -3.40
N SER A 265 29.71 -11.66 -4.02
CA SER A 265 30.12 -12.24 -5.29
C SER A 265 28.93 -12.65 -6.17
N VAL A 266 29.17 -12.60 -7.48
CA VAL A 266 28.29 -13.14 -8.51
C VAL A 266 29.11 -14.15 -9.29
N GLU A 267 28.66 -15.39 -9.30
CA GLU A 267 29.35 -16.53 -9.90
C GLU A 267 28.43 -17.30 -10.83
N TRP A 268 29.04 -18.02 -11.76
CA TRP A 268 28.37 -18.79 -12.79
C TRP A 268 28.67 -20.23 -12.49
N ARG A 269 27.64 -21.02 -12.18
CA ARG A 269 27.83 -22.46 -12.00
C ARG A 269 27.37 -23.17 -13.24
N GLU A 270 28.25 -24.00 -13.77
CA GLU A 270 27.88 -24.99 -14.78
C GLU A 270 27.08 -26.10 -14.09
N ASP A 271 25.86 -26.29 -14.56
CA ASP A 271 24.96 -27.34 -14.18
C ASP A 271 25.24 -28.60 -15.00
N SER A 272 25.00 -29.76 -14.41
CA SER A 272 25.21 -31.07 -15.05
C SER A 272 24.33 -31.29 -16.30
N THR A 273 23.25 -30.55 -16.43
CA THR A 273 22.25 -30.68 -17.50
C THR A 273 21.69 -29.32 -17.87
N GLU A 274 21.40 -29.10 -19.15
CA GLU A 274 20.63 -27.94 -19.58
C GLU A 274 19.26 -27.92 -18.91
N LYS A 275 18.90 -26.76 -18.37
CA LYS A 275 17.62 -26.51 -17.72
C LYS A 275 17.03 -25.21 -18.22
N SER A 276 15.73 -25.06 -18.00
CA SER A 276 15.02 -23.84 -18.39
C SER A 276 15.27 -22.75 -17.34
N VAL A 277 15.98 -21.70 -17.77
CA VAL A 277 16.36 -20.53 -16.99
C VAL A 277 15.59 -19.30 -17.45
N TRP A 278 15.57 -18.26 -16.62
CA TRP A 278 15.10 -16.94 -17.00
C TRP A 278 16.29 -16.09 -17.48
N LYS A 279 16.15 -15.47 -18.65
CA LYS A 279 17.10 -14.47 -19.16
C LYS A 279 16.41 -13.11 -19.27
N ILE A 280 17.10 -12.06 -18.85
CA ILE A 280 16.61 -10.69 -18.97
C ILE A 280 16.97 -10.18 -20.38
N GLN A 281 15.97 -9.71 -21.11
CA GLN A 281 16.16 -8.96 -22.34
C GLN A 281 16.55 -7.52 -22.03
N THR A 282 17.80 -7.13 -22.31
CA THR A 282 18.35 -5.81 -21.98
C THR A 282 17.68 -4.68 -22.79
N ASP A 283 17.33 -4.96 -24.04
CA ASP A 283 16.56 -4.09 -24.94
C ASP A 283 15.15 -3.78 -24.41
N CYS A 284 14.55 -4.73 -23.68
CA CYS A 284 13.26 -4.51 -23.02
C CYS A 284 13.37 -3.54 -21.83
N ILE A 285 14.48 -3.57 -21.07
CA ILE A 285 14.70 -2.64 -19.95
C ILE A 285 14.91 -1.21 -20.47
N GLU A 286 15.68 -1.04 -21.54
CA GLU A 286 15.93 0.27 -22.16
C GLU A 286 14.65 0.95 -22.67
N SER A 287 13.63 0.14 -22.97
CA SER A 287 12.30 0.59 -23.37
C SER A 287 11.43 1.09 -22.20
N GLY A 288 11.90 0.97 -20.95
CA GLY A 288 11.19 1.42 -19.74
C GLY A 288 10.19 0.43 -19.16
N SER A 289 10.21 -0.83 -19.58
CA SER A 289 9.33 -1.89 -19.09
C SER A 289 9.73 -2.40 -17.71
N ALA A 290 8.77 -2.96 -16.96
CA ALA A 290 9.07 -3.59 -15.68
C ALA A 290 9.97 -4.83 -15.88
N ILE A 291 10.97 -5.04 -15.02
CA ILE A 291 11.96 -6.14 -15.14
C ILE A 291 11.28 -7.50 -15.35
N LYS A 292 10.13 -7.72 -14.70
CA LYS A 292 9.35 -8.96 -14.83
C LYS A 292 8.83 -9.22 -16.24
N GLU A 293 8.50 -8.19 -16.99
CA GLU A 293 8.00 -8.29 -18.37
C GLU A 293 9.14 -8.55 -19.37
N CYS A 294 10.39 -8.31 -18.96
CA CYS A 294 11.59 -8.55 -19.75
C CYS A 294 12.20 -9.95 -19.53
N LEU A 295 11.56 -10.82 -18.74
CA LEU A 295 12.02 -12.18 -18.51
C LEU A 295 11.59 -13.09 -19.66
N GLN A 296 12.57 -13.66 -20.34
CA GLN A 296 12.37 -14.66 -21.39
C GLN A 296 12.83 -16.04 -20.92
N LEU A 297 12.10 -17.07 -21.33
CA LEU A 297 12.52 -18.47 -21.19
C LEU A 297 13.74 -18.74 -22.06
N TRP A 298 14.78 -19.33 -21.47
CA TRP A 298 15.97 -19.77 -22.18
C TRP A 298 16.39 -21.16 -21.69
N LEU A 299 17.15 -21.89 -22.50
CA LEU A 299 17.79 -23.14 -22.08
C LEU A 299 19.27 -22.85 -21.84
N SER A 300 19.75 -23.15 -20.63
CA SER A 300 21.13 -22.90 -20.25
C SER A 300 21.63 -24.04 -19.37
N SER A 301 22.90 -24.38 -19.55
CA SER A 301 23.68 -25.20 -18.62
C SER A 301 24.34 -24.34 -17.54
N PHE A 302 24.09 -23.03 -17.49
CA PHE A 302 24.64 -22.15 -16.48
C PHE A 302 23.53 -21.55 -15.63
N SER A 303 23.77 -21.51 -14.32
CA SER A 303 22.92 -20.77 -13.39
C SER A 303 23.71 -19.75 -12.59
N LEU A 304 23.06 -18.63 -12.33
CA LEU A 304 23.63 -17.56 -11.54
C LEU A 304 23.62 -17.91 -10.06
N TYR A 305 24.80 -17.88 -9.45
CA TYR A 305 24.98 -18.03 -8.02
C TYR A 305 25.35 -16.69 -7.39
N LEU A 306 24.56 -16.26 -6.42
CA LEU A 306 24.73 -14.99 -5.72
C LEU A 306 25.11 -15.24 -4.27
N THR A 307 26.12 -14.53 -3.80
CA THR A 307 26.51 -14.47 -2.39
C THR A 307 26.38 -13.04 -1.89
N CYS A 308 25.55 -12.82 -0.87
CA CYS A 308 25.42 -11.58 -0.12
C CYS A 308 26.04 -11.74 1.27
N SER A 309 26.48 -10.64 1.89
CA SER A 309 26.78 -10.65 3.32
C SER A 309 25.47 -10.83 4.09
N ASP A 310 25.48 -11.62 5.16
CA ASP A 310 24.30 -11.77 6.03
C ASP A 310 24.27 -10.71 7.14
N SER A 311 25.39 -10.02 7.37
CA SER A 311 25.62 -9.26 8.60
C SER A 311 26.02 -7.80 8.41
N VAL A 312 26.61 -7.43 7.27
CA VAL A 312 27.11 -6.07 7.03
C VAL A 312 26.63 -5.49 5.72
N ARG A 313 26.40 -4.17 5.70
CA ARG A 313 26.15 -3.42 4.47
C ARG A 313 26.82 -2.05 4.49
N LEU A 314 27.24 -1.61 3.31
CA LEU A 314 27.76 -0.26 3.07
C LEU A 314 26.72 0.56 2.30
N LEU A 315 26.31 1.69 2.86
CA LEU A 315 25.29 2.58 2.28
C LEU A 315 25.89 3.92 1.85
N ASN A 316 25.24 4.58 0.88
CA ASN A 316 25.52 5.95 0.44
C ASN A 316 26.97 6.23 -0.04
N GLY A 317 27.77 5.21 -0.35
CA GLY A 317 29.12 5.42 -0.87
C GLY A 317 29.19 5.53 -2.40
N SER A 318 30.34 5.97 -2.91
CA SER A 318 30.62 6.11 -4.34
C SER A 318 30.86 4.78 -5.07
N SER A 319 31.00 3.69 -4.32
CA SER A 319 31.25 2.33 -4.81
C SER A 319 30.65 1.30 -3.85
N LEU A 320 30.51 0.05 -4.30
CA LEU A 320 30.06 -1.08 -3.47
C LEU A 320 31.03 -1.41 -2.32
N CYS A 321 32.27 -0.90 -2.39
CA CYS A 321 33.31 -1.09 -1.40
C CYS A 321 33.55 0.18 -0.56
N SER A 322 32.60 1.11 -0.55
CA SER A 322 32.67 2.34 0.22
C SER A 322 31.29 2.71 0.74
N GLY A 323 31.20 3.31 1.93
CA GLY A 323 29.95 3.86 2.44
C GLY A 323 29.89 3.85 3.97
N ARG A 324 28.73 4.24 4.50
CA ARG A 324 28.40 4.09 5.92
C ARG A 324 28.18 2.62 6.25
N LEU A 325 28.83 2.13 7.29
CA LEU A 325 28.70 0.76 7.77
C LEU A 325 27.46 0.60 8.64
N GLU A 326 26.62 -0.36 8.28
CA GLU A 326 25.55 -0.86 9.13
C GLU A 326 25.69 -2.36 9.35
N VAL A 327 25.38 -2.79 10.56
CA VAL A 327 25.47 -4.18 11.01
C VAL A 327 24.09 -4.70 11.38
N LYS A 328 23.77 -5.92 10.95
CA LYS A 328 22.51 -6.58 11.24
C LYS A 328 22.62 -7.47 12.46
N SER A 329 21.74 -7.28 13.44
CA SER A 329 21.54 -8.26 14.52
C SER A 329 20.07 -8.33 14.89
N ASN A 330 19.57 -9.53 15.18
CA ASN A 330 18.17 -9.78 15.53
C ASN A 330 17.18 -9.13 14.54
N GLN A 331 17.47 -9.23 13.23
CA GLN A 331 16.68 -8.64 12.14
C GLN A 331 16.57 -7.11 12.16
N ARG A 332 17.51 -6.41 12.82
CA ARG A 332 17.59 -4.95 12.82
C ARG A 332 18.96 -4.50 12.36
N TRP A 333 18.98 -3.51 11.48
CA TRP A 333 20.18 -2.82 11.04
C TRP A 333 20.52 -1.70 12.03
N SER A 334 21.78 -1.62 12.43
CA SER A 334 22.27 -0.60 13.34
C SER A 334 23.57 0.03 12.82
N SER A 335 23.72 1.33 13.03
CA SER A 335 24.96 2.05 12.70
C SER A 335 26.00 1.85 13.80
N VAL A 336 27.26 1.69 13.42
CA VAL A 336 28.39 1.55 14.37
C VAL A 336 29.04 2.92 14.61
N CYS A 337 29.40 3.25 15.85
CA CYS A 337 30.09 4.51 16.15
C CYS A 337 31.58 4.44 15.76
N GLU A 338 32.13 5.54 15.22
CA GLU A 338 33.57 5.66 14.90
C GLU A 338 34.49 5.37 16.08
N ALA A 339 34.04 5.64 17.30
CA ALA A 339 34.85 5.44 18.50
C ALA A 339 34.95 3.97 18.94
N ASP A 340 34.04 3.12 18.45
CA ASP A 340 33.89 1.73 18.86
C ASP A 340 34.21 0.77 17.69
N PHE A 341 34.94 1.26 16.69
CA PHE A 341 35.30 0.55 15.47
C PHE A 341 36.73 0.90 15.06
N ASP A 342 37.60 -0.09 15.09
CA ASP A 342 39.03 0.09 14.83
C ASP A 342 39.45 -0.41 13.44
N GLN A 343 40.76 -0.37 13.19
CA GLN A 343 41.36 -0.82 11.93
C GLN A 343 41.15 -2.33 11.68
N GLN A 344 41.12 -3.15 12.73
CA GLN A 344 41.03 -4.61 12.59
C GLN A 344 39.60 -5.05 12.36
N ASP A 345 38.64 -4.34 12.95
CA ASP A 345 37.24 -4.46 12.58
C ASP A 345 37.03 -4.11 11.10
N ALA A 346 37.70 -3.05 10.62
CA ALA A 346 37.67 -2.65 9.21
C ALA A 346 38.25 -3.71 8.26
N GLU A 347 39.34 -4.38 8.66
CA GLU A 347 39.94 -5.49 7.91
C GLU A 347 38.97 -6.65 7.77
N VAL A 348 38.26 -7.00 8.85
CA VAL A 348 37.23 -8.06 8.82
C VAL A 348 36.09 -7.69 7.89
N VAL A 349 35.54 -6.47 7.99
CA VAL A 349 34.43 -6.02 7.12
C VAL A 349 34.84 -6.00 5.65
N CYS A 350 35.99 -5.39 5.32
CA CYS A 350 36.42 -5.34 3.93
C CYS A 350 36.73 -6.73 3.35
N ARG A 351 37.19 -7.68 4.19
CA ARG A 351 37.36 -9.08 3.80
C ARG A 351 36.02 -9.79 3.62
N GLU A 352 35.07 -9.63 4.53
CA GLU A 352 33.72 -10.19 4.44
C GLU A 352 33.04 -9.75 3.14
N LEU A 353 33.22 -8.49 2.74
CA LEU A 353 32.71 -7.93 1.50
C LEU A 353 33.55 -8.27 0.25
N GLY A 354 34.70 -8.95 0.40
CA GLY A 354 35.61 -9.27 -0.71
C GLY A 354 36.29 -8.06 -1.34
N CYS A 355 36.25 -6.90 -0.69
CA CYS A 355 36.65 -5.59 -1.23
C CYS A 355 38.16 -5.25 -1.09
N GLY A 356 38.97 -6.17 -0.60
CA GLY A 356 40.42 -5.96 -0.36
C GLY A 356 40.69 -5.33 1.01
N PRO A 357 41.88 -4.74 1.25
CA PRO A 357 42.17 -4.07 2.52
C PRO A 357 41.41 -2.73 2.69
N PRO A 358 41.15 -2.30 3.94
CA PRO A 358 40.62 -0.96 4.25
C PRO A 358 41.60 0.15 3.86
N LEU A 359 41.07 1.25 3.33
CA LEU A 359 41.84 2.45 2.95
C LEU A 359 41.51 3.67 3.81
N VAL A 360 40.22 3.91 4.07
CA VAL A 360 39.76 5.10 4.80
C VAL A 360 38.67 4.71 5.79
N LEU A 361 38.83 5.21 7.01
CA LEU A 361 37.88 5.14 8.12
C LEU A 361 37.42 6.56 8.44
N GLN A 362 36.32 7.00 7.83
CA GLN A 362 35.77 8.33 8.08
C GLN A 362 34.26 8.39 7.82
N GLY A 363 33.51 8.65 8.88
CA GLY A 363 32.05 8.64 8.97
C GLY A 363 31.34 9.89 8.53
N ALA A 364 32.02 11.04 8.58
CA ALA A 364 31.44 12.35 8.29
C ALA A 364 31.01 12.55 6.81
N LEU A 365 31.23 11.57 5.92
CA LEU A 365 31.11 11.72 4.46
C LEU A 365 29.78 11.22 3.86
N TYR A 366 28.94 10.47 4.58
CA TYR A 366 27.87 9.66 3.95
C TYR A 366 26.42 9.97 4.39
N GLY A 367 26.20 11.09 5.10
CA GLY A 367 24.87 11.61 5.43
C GLY A 367 24.12 10.89 6.56
N GLU A 368 23.16 11.60 7.15
CA GLU A 368 22.43 11.27 8.38
C GLU A 368 21.14 10.48 8.13
N VAL A 369 20.89 9.45 8.95
CA VAL A 369 19.55 8.91 9.24
C VAL A 369 19.56 8.46 10.71
N GLU A 370 18.44 8.62 11.42
CA GLU A 370 18.16 8.07 12.77
C GLU A 370 18.12 6.53 12.76
N ALA A 371 19.24 5.87 12.42
CA ALA A 371 19.37 4.44 12.59
C ALA A 371 19.69 4.12 14.06
N PRO A 372 19.12 3.02 14.63
CA PRO A 372 19.53 2.53 15.94
C PRO A 372 21.05 2.36 16.00
N VAL A 373 21.65 2.73 17.13
CA VAL A 373 23.10 2.64 17.31
C VAL A 373 23.47 1.26 17.85
N TRP A 374 24.51 0.69 17.27
CA TRP A 374 25.07 -0.57 17.73
C TRP A 374 25.63 -0.41 19.15
N SER A 375 25.22 -1.29 20.06
CA SER A 375 25.45 -1.15 21.50
C SER A 375 26.71 -1.86 22.01
N LYS A 376 27.54 -2.40 21.12
CA LYS A 376 28.75 -3.15 21.49
C LYS A 376 29.97 -2.67 20.72
N GLU A 377 31.12 -2.64 21.37
CA GLU A 377 32.41 -2.43 20.70
C GLU A 377 32.88 -3.75 20.08
N PHE A 378 33.34 -3.71 18.83
CA PHE A 378 33.97 -4.86 18.18
C PHE A 378 35.44 -4.92 18.58
N GLN A 379 35.93 -6.13 18.83
CA GLN A 379 37.31 -6.38 19.24
C GLN A 379 37.87 -7.50 18.37
N CYS A 380 37.86 -7.30 17.05
CA CYS A 380 38.34 -8.27 16.09
C CYS A 380 39.86 -8.48 16.19
N GLY A 381 40.31 -9.72 15.99
CA GLY A 381 41.71 -10.06 15.79
C GLY A 381 42.22 -9.79 14.37
N GLY A 382 41.33 -9.45 13.44
CA GLY A 382 41.62 -9.17 12.03
C GLY A 382 41.65 -10.43 11.16
N HIS A 383 41.39 -11.62 11.71
CA HIS A 383 41.43 -12.90 10.99
C HIS A 383 40.05 -13.59 10.88
N GLU A 384 39.02 -13.01 11.48
CA GLU A 384 37.64 -13.50 11.47
C GLU A 384 36.98 -13.44 10.08
N SER A 385 36.12 -14.41 9.77
CA SER A 385 35.40 -14.47 8.49
C SER A 385 34.30 -13.42 8.36
N ALA A 386 33.63 -13.09 9.46
CA ALA A 386 32.56 -12.11 9.52
C ALA A 386 32.68 -11.24 10.76
N LEU A 387 32.17 -10.00 10.70
CA LEU A 387 32.25 -9.04 11.80
C LEU A 387 31.56 -9.55 13.08
N LEU A 388 30.46 -10.29 12.93
CA LEU A 388 29.72 -10.87 14.07
C LEU A 388 30.43 -12.07 14.71
N ASP A 389 31.47 -12.63 14.08
CA ASP A 389 32.30 -13.69 14.67
C ASP A 389 33.32 -13.11 15.68
N CYS A 390 33.53 -11.80 15.65
CA CYS A 390 34.44 -11.13 16.56
C CYS A 390 33.91 -11.11 17.99
N ARG A 391 34.84 -11.06 18.95
CA ARG A 391 34.49 -10.74 20.33
C ARG A 391 33.89 -9.34 20.37
N SER A 392 32.83 -9.19 21.16
CA SER A 392 32.17 -7.91 21.36
C SER A 392 31.99 -7.63 22.85
N SER A 393 32.25 -6.39 23.26
CA SER A 393 32.10 -5.94 24.64
C SER A 393 31.01 -4.87 24.72
N GLY A 394 30.42 -4.65 25.90
CA GLY A 394 29.37 -3.64 26.05
C GLY A 394 29.94 -2.25 25.74
N SER A 395 29.35 -1.53 24.78
CA SER A 395 29.72 -0.14 24.54
C SER A 395 29.20 0.72 25.69
N ALA A 396 30.02 1.66 26.15
CA ALA A 396 29.58 2.67 27.12
C ALA A 396 28.61 3.70 26.50
N ARG A 397 28.37 3.63 25.18
CA ARG A 397 27.59 4.62 24.42
C ARG A 397 26.23 4.05 24.06
N ASN A 398 25.19 4.78 24.45
CA ASN A 398 23.81 4.50 24.05
C ASN A 398 23.39 5.22 22.75
N SER A 399 24.25 6.11 22.23
CA SER A 399 24.06 6.83 20.96
C SER A 399 25.38 7.34 20.40
N CYS A 400 25.48 7.44 19.07
CA CYS A 400 26.54 8.19 18.38
C CYS A 400 26.06 9.62 18.17
N SER A 401 26.95 10.61 18.31
CA SER A 401 26.63 11.98 17.88
C SER A 401 26.39 12.01 16.36
N PRO A 402 25.58 12.96 15.85
CA PRO A 402 25.48 13.26 14.43
C PRO A 402 26.83 13.27 13.70
N GLY A 403 26.94 12.53 12.60
CA GLY A 403 28.18 12.41 11.82
C GLY A 403 29.29 11.54 12.43
N LYS A 404 28.99 10.80 13.52
CA LYS A 404 29.93 9.85 14.16
C LYS A 404 29.65 8.38 13.86
N ALA A 405 28.81 8.07 12.87
CA ALA A 405 28.64 6.72 12.36
C ALA A 405 29.82 6.35 11.47
N VAL A 406 30.37 5.14 11.59
CA VAL A 406 31.52 4.68 10.80
C VAL A 406 31.24 4.74 9.32
N GLY A 407 32.14 5.38 8.58
CA GLY A 407 32.25 5.27 7.13
C GLY A 407 33.51 4.48 6.78
N LEU A 408 33.36 3.47 5.95
CA LEU A 408 34.44 2.58 5.53
C LEU A 408 34.61 2.67 4.02
N THR A 409 35.86 2.84 3.57
CA THR A 409 36.25 2.66 2.18
C THR A 409 37.35 1.62 2.11
N CYS A 410 37.11 0.56 1.36
CA CYS A 410 38.07 -0.49 1.05
C CYS A 410 38.73 -0.21 -0.31
N SER A 411 39.83 -0.88 -0.61
CA SER A 411 40.59 -0.65 -1.85
C SER A 411 39.82 -0.94 -3.13
N GLY A 412 38.77 -1.76 -3.04
CA GLY A 412 38.08 -2.35 -4.17
C GLY A 412 39.00 -3.37 -4.86
N ARG A 413 38.46 -4.51 -5.28
CA ARG A 413 39.19 -5.35 -6.24
C ARG A 413 39.16 -4.62 -7.58
N ARG A 414 40.32 -4.22 -8.11
CA ARG A 414 40.48 -4.05 -9.56
C ARG A 414 40.00 -5.37 -10.17
N GLY A 415 38.90 -5.31 -10.91
CA GLY A 415 38.01 -6.44 -11.11
C GLY A 415 38.69 -7.72 -11.57
N ALA A 416 38.06 -8.84 -11.19
CA ALA A 416 38.24 -10.15 -11.83
C ALA A 416 37.85 -10.14 -13.34
N ALA A 417 37.63 -8.98 -13.95
CA ALA A 417 37.72 -8.78 -15.39
C ALA A 417 39.15 -9.01 -15.92
N ALA A 418 40.19 -8.81 -15.10
CA ALA A 418 41.59 -9.07 -15.52
C ALA A 418 41.95 -10.57 -15.58
N LEU A 419 41.24 -11.44 -14.83
CA LEU A 419 41.49 -12.88 -14.86
C LEU A 419 40.73 -13.60 -15.99
N MET A 420 39.65 -13.02 -16.53
CA MET A 420 38.97 -13.55 -17.72
C MET A 420 39.73 -13.28 -19.02
N TRP A 421 40.47 -12.16 -19.14
CA TRP A 421 41.39 -11.98 -20.27
C TRP A 421 42.57 -12.95 -20.22
N PHE A 422 43.15 -13.21 -19.04
CA PHE A 422 44.24 -14.17 -18.92
C PHE A 422 43.82 -15.62 -19.22
N LYS A 423 42.57 -16.03 -18.89
CA LYS A 423 42.07 -17.37 -19.23
C LYS A 423 41.65 -17.53 -20.71
N LEU A 424 41.17 -16.47 -21.38
CA LEU A 424 40.92 -16.54 -22.84
C LEU A 424 42.22 -16.55 -23.66
N THR A 425 43.31 -15.96 -23.16
CA THR A 425 44.61 -15.98 -23.86
C THR A 425 45.32 -17.34 -23.78
N LEU A 426 44.93 -18.21 -22.84
CA LEU A 426 45.47 -19.57 -22.69
C LEU A 426 44.72 -20.65 -23.49
N PHE A 427 43.62 -20.30 -24.18
CA PHE A 427 42.90 -21.19 -25.11
C PHE A 427 43.19 -20.89 -26.59
N PHE A 428 43.97 -19.84 -26.88
CA PHE A 428 44.51 -19.54 -28.20
C PHE A 428 46.04 -19.45 -28.14
N HIS A 429 46.70 -20.57 -27.84
CA HIS A 429 48.04 -20.91 -28.34
C HIS A 429 48.18 -22.42 -28.49
#